data_AF-A0A1D2WZF1-F1
#
_entry.id   AF-A0A1D2WZF1-F1
#
_cell.length_a   1.000
_cell.length_b   1.000
_cell.length_c   1.000
_cell.angle_alpha   90.00
_cell.angle_beta   90.00
_cell.angle_gamma   90.00
#
_symmetry.space_group_name_H-M   'P 1'
#
loop_
_entity.id
_entity.type
_entity.pdbx_description
1 polymer ?
#
loop_
_entity_poly.entity_id
_entity_poly.type
_entity_poly.pdbx_seq_one_letter_code
_entity_poly.pdbx_strand_id
1 'polypeptide(L)'
;MYRQDEKNGFPLFYILSEQEPEANVDLWQIESKEYKPLLSTGQKLVFSLRANPIVTRWDEDENGKPHQHRHDVVMDAKTRMEKEVISKNKRPQVPEIVQKEGFEWLRKKGDNNGFEVEEGQVIATGYRCNRFFKPKDKNRGVKGKHSVNISTIDFSGILTVTNPESLINALYKGIGPAKSFGCGLMLIRPAR
;
A
#
# COMPACT_ATOMS: atom_id res chain seq x y z
N MET A 1 -2.96 1.65 12.94
CA MET A 1 -2.65 2.10 11.56
C MET A 1 -3.77 2.99 11.05
N TYR A 2 -3.54 3.77 9.99
CA TYR A 2 -4.57 4.71 9.50
C TYR A 2 -4.62 4.80 7.97
N ARG A 3 -5.71 5.35 7.46
CA ARG A 3 -5.87 5.85 6.09
C ARG A 3 -6.41 7.27 6.16
N GLN A 4 -5.76 8.17 5.45
CA GLN A 4 -6.23 9.55 5.27
C GLN A 4 -7.02 9.65 3.96
N ASP A 5 -8.18 10.28 4.05
CA ASP A 5 -9.07 10.64 2.95
C ASP A 5 -9.55 12.09 3.14
N GLU A 6 -10.43 12.56 2.26
CA GLU A 6 -11.03 13.89 2.35
C GLU A 6 -12.55 13.81 2.23
N LYS A 7 -13.27 14.57 3.06
CA LYS A 7 -14.73 14.68 3.01
C LYS A 7 -15.13 16.13 3.18
N ASN A 8 -15.83 16.70 2.20
CA ASN A 8 -16.28 18.09 2.18
C ASN A 8 -15.15 19.12 2.43
N GLY A 9 -13.94 18.86 1.92
CA GLY A 9 -12.78 19.74 2.12
C GLY A 9 -12.09 19.61 3.48
N PHE A 10 -12.59 18.75 4.38
CA PHE A 10 -11.97 18.45 5.65
C PHE A 10 -11.25 17.10 5.62
N PRO A 11 -10.12 16.95 6.34
CA PRO A 11 -9.40 15.70 6.40
C PRO A 11 -10.20 14.65 7.17
N LEU A 12 -10.33 13.45 6.58
CA LEU A 12 -10.98 12.30 7.18
C LEU A 12 -9.95 11.21 7.46
N PHE A 13 -10.00 10.64 8.66
CA PHE A 13 -9.10 9.54 9.03
C PHE A 13 -9.90 8.30 9.40
N TYR A 14 -9.58 7.19 8.75
CA TYR A 14 -9.96 5.86 9.20
C TYR A 14 -8.81 5.30 10.01
N ILE A 15 -9.06 4.91 11.25
CA ILE A 15 -8.04 4.41 12.18
C ILE A 15 -8.45 3.03 12.66
N LEU A 16 -7.50 2.10 12.64
CA LEU A 16 -7.59 0.82 13.33
C LEU A 16 -6.51 0.80 14.41
N SER A 17 -6.92 0.74 15.66
CA SER A 17 -6.05 0.77 16.84
C SER A 17 -6.46 -0.30 17.85
N GLU A 18 -5.50 -0.74 18.66
CA GLU A 18 -5.76 -1.65 19.78
C GLU A 18 -6.41 -0.93 20.97
N GLN A 19 -6.14 0.37 21.10
CA GLN A 19 -6.71 1.23 22.13
C GLN A 19 -7.81 2.11 21.52
N GLU A 20 -8.85 2.37 22.30
CA GLU A 20 -9.87 3.33 21.93
C GLU A 20 -9.26 4.74 21.88
N PRO A 21 -9.52 5.54 20.84
CA PRO A 21 -8.99 6.90 20.77
C PRO A 21 -9.59 7.76 21.88
N GLU A 22 -8.73 8.52 22.57
CA GLU A 22 -9.18 9.54 23.51
C GLU A 22 -9.87 10.67 22.74
N ALA A 23 -11.09 11.02 23.18
CA ALA A 23 -11.85 12.10 22.58
C ALA A 23 -11.22 13.45 22.93
N ASN A 24 -10.30 13.95 22.10
CA ASN A 24 -9.93 15.36 22.16
C ASN A 24 -10.96 16.16 21.35
N VAL A 25 -12.03 16.53 22.05
CA VAL A 25 -13.33 16.97 21.49
C VAL A 25 -13.27 18.29 20.71
N ASP A 26 -12.21 19.09 20.89
CA ASP A 26 -12.13 20.44 20.33
C ASP A 26 -11.68 20.48 18.86
N LEU A 27 -11.04 19.41 18.36
CA LEU A 27 -10.45 19.39 17.01
C LEU A 27 -10.98 18.26 16.12
N TRP A 28 -11.63 17.25 16.71
CA TRP A 28 -12.02 16.04 16.00
C TRP A 28 -13.42 15.59 16.36
N GLN A 29 -14.22 15.27 15.32
CA GLN A 29 -15.40 14.44 15.48
C GLN A 29 -14.97 12.97 15.36
N ILE A 30 -15.02 12.25 16.49
CA ILE A 30 -14.55 10.87 16.57
C ILE A 30 -15.75 9.93 16.72
N GLU A 31 -15.82 8.95 15.83
CA GLU A 31 -16.76 7.82 15.92
C GLU A 31 -15.94 6.53 16.10
N SER A 32 -16.08 5.87 17.24
CA SER A 32 -15.45 4.58 17.54
C SER A 32 -16.47 3.46 17.46
N LYS A 33 -16.02 2.28 17.01
CA LYS A 33 -16.78 1.03 17.10
C LYS A 33 -15.84 -0.14 17.25
N GLU A 34 -16.31 -1.18 17.91
CA GLU A 34 -15.55 -2.43 18.01
C GLU A 34 -15.36 -3.06 16.62
N TYR A 35 -14.11 -3.42 16.30
CA TYR A 35 -13.76 -4.05 15.03
C TYR A 35 -13.61 -5.56 15.24
N LYS A 36 -14.66 -6.32 14.93
CA LYS A 36 -14.68 -7.80 14.98
C LYS A 36 -15.21 -8.37 13.67
N PRO A 37 -14.42 -8.39 12.58
CA PRO A 37 -14.88 -8.92 11.29
C PRO A 37 -15.15 -10.43 11.40
N LEU A 38 -16.31 -10.86 10.92
CA LEU A 38 -16.67 -12.27 10.79
C LEU A 38 -16.53 -12.68 9.34
N LEU A 39 -15.54 -13.52 9.05
CA LEU A 39 -15.19 -13.94 7.70
C LEU A 39 -15.39 -15.44 7.52
N SER A 40 -15.74 -15.86 6.31
CA SER A 40 -15.89 -17.27 5.96
C SER A 40 -15.15 -17.58 4.66
N THR A 41 -14.57 -18.78 4.56
CA THR A 41 -13.91 -19.22 3.32
C THR A 41 -14.91 -19.19 2.15
N GLY A 42 -14.47 -18.70 0.99
CA GLY A 42 -15.29 -18.49 -0.20
C GLY A 42 -16.12 -17.21 -0.19
N GLN A 43 -16.13 -16.45 0.92
CA GLN A 43 -16.87 -15.18 0.98
C GLN A 43 -16.24 -14.16 0.02
N LYS A 44 -17.09 -13.49 -0.78
CA LYS A 44 -16.67 -12.38 -1.62
C LYS A 44 -16.82 -11.05 -0.89
N LEU A 45 -15.78 -10.24 -0.90
CA LEU A 45 -15.74 -8.93 -0.26
C LEU A 45 -15.34 -7.87 -1.27
N VAL A 46 -16.03 -6.73 -1.24
CA VAL A 46 -15.54 -5.51 -1.89
C VAL A 46 -14.51 -4.88 -0.97
N PHE A 47 -13.34 -4.54 -1.52
CA PHE A 47 -12.25 -3.97 -0.75
C PHE A 47 -11.75 -2.63 -1.33
N SER A 48 -11.10 -1.85 -0.47
CA SER A 48 -10.29 -0.71 -0.85
C SER A 48 -9.01 -0.66 -0.01
N LEU A 49 -7.86 -0.60 -0.65
CA LEU A 49 -6.55 -0.63 -0.01
C LEU A 49 -5.64 0.43 -0.65
N ARG A 50 -5.12 1.35 0.16
CA ARG A 50 -3.96 2.16 -0.22
C ARG A 50 -2.71 1.44 0.24
N ALA A 51 -1.80 1.08 -0.66
CA ALA A 51 -0.55 0.43 -0.29
C ALA A 51 0.66 1.12 -0.92
N ASN A 52 1.85 0.78 -0.45
CA ASN A 52 3.12 1.06 -1.12
C ASN A 52 3.67 -0.26 -1.71
N PRO A 53 3.35 -0.58 -2.97
CA PRO A 53 3.81 -1.82 -3.59
C PRO A 53 5.30 -1.74 -3.90
N ILE A 54 6.10 -2.45 -3.10
CA ILE A 54 7.54 -2.56 -3.29
C ILE A 54 7.95 -3.99 -3.62
N VAL A 55 9.05 -4.09 -4.36
CA VAL A 55 9.78 -5.32 -4.62
C VAL A 55 11.23 -5.15 -4.18
N THR A 56 11.77 -6.21 -3.57
CA THR A 56 13.18 -6.28 -3.17
C THR A 56 14.00 -6.87 -4.30
N ARG A 57 15.12 -6.23 -4.60
CA ARG A 57 16.11 -6.63 -5.60
C ARG A 57 17.48 -6.71 -4.93
N TRP A 58 18.34 -7.53 -5.49
CA TRP A 58 19.69 -7.79 -5.00
C TRP A 58 20.64 -7.62 -6.18
N ASP A 59 21.61 -6.72 -6.02
CA ASP A 59 22.70 -6.53 -6.97
C ASP A 59 24.02 -6.67 -6.22
N GLU A 60 25.14 -6.81 -6.93
CA GLU A 60 26.47 -6.75 -6.35
C GLU A 60 26.96 -5.30 -6.26
N ASP A 61 27.55 -4.92 -5.13
CA ASP A 61 28.22 -3.63 -5.00
C ASP A 61 29.58 -3.61 -5.72
N GLU A 62 30.25 -2.45 -5.72
CA GLU A 62 31.58 -2.27 -6.33
C GLU A 62 32.66 -3.24 -5.78
N ASN A 63 32.41 -3.87 -4.63
CA ASN A 63 33.30 -4.84 -3.98
C ASN A 63 32.80 -6.29 -4.11
N GLY A 64 31.79 -6.56 -4.94
CA GLY A 64 31.21 -7.89 -5.14
C GLY A 64 30.34 -8.39 -3.97
N LYS A 65 29.94 -7.52 -3.04
CA LYS A 65 29.07 -7.90 -1.92
C LYS A 65 27.59 -7.75 -2.31
N PRO A 66 26.71 -8.66 -1.86
CA PRO A 66 25.29 -8.55 -2.14
C PRO A 66 24.70 -7.31 -1.45
N HIS A 67 24.17 -6.40 -2.26
CA HIS A 67 23.52 -5.17 -1.85
C HIS A 67 22.02 -5.24 -2.16
N GLN A 68 21.20 -5.18 -1.09
CA GLN A 68 19.75 -5.16 -1.20
C GLN A 68 19.24 -3.75 -1.48
N HIS A 69 18.36 -3.62 -2.47
CA HIS A 69 17.62 -2.39 -2.70
C HIS A 69 16.13 -2.69 -2.93
N ARG A 70 15.28 -1.70 -2.68
CA ARG A 70 13.82 -1.81 -2.78
C ARG A 70 13.33 -0.80 -3.81
N HIS A 71 12.59 -1.27 -4.80
CA HIS A 71 11.94 -0.43 -5.80
C HIS A 71 10.44 -0.51 -5.63
N ASP A 72 9.74 0.59 -5.91
CA ASP A 72 8.31 0.45 -6.18
C ASP A 72 8.09 -0.34 -7.47
N VAL A 73 7.01 -1.11 -7.53
CA VAL A 73 6.77 -2.07 -8.62
C VAL A 73 6.68 -1.40 -10.00
N VAL A 74 6.26 -0.14 -10.06
CA VAL A 74 6.16 0.63 -11.31
C VAL A 74 7.54 1.04 -11.80
N MET A 75 8.39 1.55 -10.90
CA MET A 75 9.77 1.91 -11.23
C MET A 75 10.62 0.68 -11.55
N ASP A 76 10.40 -0.43 -10.85
CA ASP A 76 11.04 -1.72 -11.17
C ASP A 76 10.71 -2.17 -12.59
N ALA A 77 9.42 -2.16 -12.97
CA ALA A 77 8.99 -2.55 -14.30
C ALA A 77 9.56 -1.64 -15.40
N LYS A 78 9.56 -0.32 -15.19
CA LYS A 78 10.19 0.63 -16.14
C LYS A 78 11.68 0.34 -16.33
N THR A 79 12.39 0.07 -15.23
CA THR A 79 13.83 -0.25 -15.28
C THR A 79 14.09 -1.56 -16.03
N ARG A 80 13.24 -2.58 -15.84
CA ARG A 80 13.32 -3.84 -16.60
C ARG A 80 13.10 -3.62 -18.10
N MET A 81 12.07 -2.86 -18.48
CA MET A 81 11.78 -2.52 -19.88
C MET A 81 12.90 -1.71 -20.55
N GLU A 82 13.64 -0.90 -19.78
CA GLU A 82 14.83 -0.20 -20.25
C GLU A 82 15.98 -1.15 -20.56
N LYS A 83 16.24 -2.13 -19.69
CA LYS A 83 17.26 -3.16 -19.89
C LYS A 83 16.94 -4.08 -21.07
N GLU A 84 15.65 -4.38 -21.30
CA GLU A 84 15.16 -5.18 -22.42
C GLU A 84 15.18 -4.44 -23.78
N VAL A 85 15.69 -3.20 -23.82
CA VAL A 85 15.81 -2.37 -25.04
C VAL A 85 14.46 -2.20 -25.75
N ILE A 86 13.37 -2.17 -24.98
CA ILE A 86 12.04 -1.88 -25.54
C ILE A 86 12.02 -0.43 -25.99
N SER A 87 11.83 -0.22 -27.29
CA SER A 87 11.71 1.10 -27.91
C SER A 87 10.66 1.94 -27.17
N LYS A 88 10.96 3.22 -26.89
CA LYS A 88 10.07 4.11 -26.12
C LYS A 88 8.63 4.12 -26.64
N ASN A 89 8.43 4.05 -27.94
CA ASN A 89 7.11 4.08 -28.59
C ASN A 89 6.27 2.80 -28.38
N LYS A 90 6.89 1.70 -27.93
CA LYS A 90 6.22 0.43 -27.59
C LYS A 90 6.05 0.24 -26.08
N ARG A 91 6.51 1.18 -25.25
CA ARG A 91 6.39 1.05 -23.80
C ARG A 91 4.93 1.28 -23.38
N PRO A 92 4.38 0.41 -22.53
CA PRO A 92 3.06 0.62 -21.94
C PRO A 92 2.97 1.97 -21.23
N GLN A 93 1.78 2.55 -21.23
CA GLN A 93 1.53 3.79 -20.49
C GLN A 93 1.62 3.54 -18.97
N VAL A 94 1.92 4.57 -18.19
CA VAL A 94 2.05 4.42 -16.73
C VAL A 94 0.81 3.77 -16.08
N PRO A 95 -0.44 4.14 -16.42
CA PRO A 95 -1.62 3.47 -15.88
C PRO A 95 -1.68 1.97 -16.17
N GLU A 96 -1.22 1.54 -17.35
CA GLU A 96 -1.18 0.11 -17.73
C GLU A 96 -0.15 -0.65 -16.88
N ILE A 97 1.02 -0.04 -16.64
CA ILE A 97 2.05 -0.59 -15.75
C ILE A 97 1.52 -0.67 -14.31
N VAL A 98 0.88 0.40 -13.82
CA VAL A 98 0.29 0.46 -12.47
C VAL A 98 -0.76 -0.63 -12.31
N GLN A 99 -1.65 -0.79 -13.29
CA GLN A 99 -2.68 -1.82 -13.28
C GLN A 99 -2.06 -3.22 -13.23
N LYS A 100 -1.16 -3.53 -14.16
CA LYS A 100 -0.56 -4.86 -14.31
C LYS A 100 0.32 -5.23 -13.12
N GLU A 101 1.33 -4.41 -12.82
CA GLU A 101 2.32 -4.72 -11.78
C GLU A 101 1.73 -4.56 -10.37
N GLY A 102 0.79 -3.62 -10.20
CA GLY A 102 0.02 -3.48 -8.97
C GLY A 102 -0.84 -4.71 -8.71
N PHE A 103 -1.58 -5.20 -9.71
CA PHE A 103 -2.39 -6.41 -9.60
C PHE A 103 -1.52 -7.62 -9.22
N GLU A 104 -0.42 -7.85 -9.93
CA GLU A 104 0.50 -8.96 -9.63
C GLU A 104 1.08 -8.87 -8.21
N TRP A 105 1.39 -7.67 -7.74
CA TRP A 105 1.82 -7.46 -6.36
C TRP A 105 0.71 -7.82 -5.37
N LEU A 106 -0.52 -7.36 -5.60
CA LEU A 106 -1.64 -7.63 -4.71
C LEU A 106 -1.99 -9.12 -4.68
N ARG A 107 -1.99 -9.79 -5.84
CA ARG A 107 -2.23 -11.24 -5.96
C ARG A 107 -1.25 -12.02 -5.09
N LYS A 108 0.05 -11.74 -5.21
CA LYS A 108 1.11 -12.36 -4.37
C LYS A 108 0.95 -12.04 -2.88
N LYS A 109 0.40 -10.87 -2.53
CA LYS A 109 0.07 -10.56 -1.14
C LYS A 109 -1.13 -11.38 -0.68
N GLY A 110 -2.12 -11.61 -1.52
CA GLY A 110 -3.25 -12.49 -1.26
C GLY A 110 -2.82 -13.87 -0.76
N ASP A 111 -1.90 -14.53 -1.48
CA ASP A 111 -1.39 -15.87 -1.17
C ASP A 111 -0.93 -16.02 0.29
N ASN A 112 -0.30 -14.97 0.84
CA ASN A 112 0.25 -14.96 2.19
C ASN A 112 -0.71 -14.39 3.25
N ASN A 113 -1.83 -13.81 2.85
CA ASN A 113 -2.75 -13.08 3.71
C ASN A 113 -4.18 -13.63 3.65
N GLY A 114 -4.40 -14.83 3.10
CA GLY A 114 -5.69 -15.53 3.19
C GLY A 114 -6.80 -14.97 2.30
N PHE A 115 -6.44 -14.34 1.18
CA PHE A 115 -7.39 -13.92 0.16
C PHE A 115 -6.83 -14.14 -1.24
N GLU A 116 -7.71 -14.22 -2.22
CA GLU A 116 -7.35 -14.21 -3.63
C GLU A 116 -8.08 -13.08 -4.35
N VAL A 117 -7.51 -12.65 -5.48
CA VAL A 117 -8.09 -11.63 -6.35
C VAL A 117 -8.02 -12.10 -7.79
N GLU A 118 -9.07 -11.81 -8.55
CA GLU A 118 -9.18 -12.16 -9.96
C GLU A 118 -8.77 -10.98 -10.84
N GLU A 119 -8.10 -11.28 -11.96
CA GLU A 119 -7.80 -10.28 -12.97
C GLU A 119 -9.12 -9.72 -13.55
N GLY A 120 -9.19 -8.41 -13.75
CA GLY A 120 -10.41 -7.71 -14.17
C GLY A 120 -11.39 -7.38 -13.04
N GLN A 121 -11.26 -7.97 -11.85
CA GLN A 121 -12.03 -7.58 -10.65
C GLN A 121 -11.28 -6.61 -9.73
N VAL A 122 -10.03 -6.30 -10.06
CA VAL A 122 -9.20 -5.33 -9.34
C VAL A 122 -8.85 -4.17 -10.25
N ILE A 123 -9.03 -2.98 -9.70
CA ILE A 123 -8.57 -1.72 -10.26
C ILE A 123 -7.43 -1.21 -9.39
N ALA A 124 -6.26 -1.01 -9.98
CA ALA A 124 -5.10 -0.39 -9.34
C ALA A 124 -4.82 0.95 -10.01
N THR A 125 -4.97 2.03 -9.26
CA THR A 125 -4.87 3.41 -9.76
C THR A 125 -4.18 4.31 -8.72
N GLY A 126 -4.26 5.64 -8.91
CA GLY A 126 -3.79 6.58 -7.89
C GLY A 126 -2.29 6.51 -7.60
N TYR A 127 -1.48 6.05 -8.57
CA TYR A 127 -0.03 6.00 -8.41
C TYR A 127 0.54 7.40 -8.14
N ARG A 128 1.15 7.58 -6.96
CA ARG A 128 1.74 8.85 -6.52
C ARG A 128 3.06 8.58 -5.82
N CYS A 129 4.04 9.46 -6.00
CA CYS A 129 5.29 9.41 -5.25
C CYS A 129 5.33 10.58 -4.26
N ASN A 130 5.21 10.26 -2.97
CA ASN A 130 5.24 11.22 -1.89
C ASN A 130 6.68 11.35 -1.37
N ARG A 131 7.18 12.59 -1.31
CA ARG A 131 8.52 12.89 -0.83
C ARG A 131 8.46 13.61 0.50
N PHE A 132 9.02 12.99 1.53
CA PHE A 132 9.09 13.52 2.88
C PHE A 132 10.53 13.96 3.18
N PHE A 133 10.68 15.11 3.85
CA PHE A 133 11.97 15.65 4.25
C PHE A 133 12.10 15.60 5.77
N LYS A 134 13.25 15.12 6.25
CA LYS A 134 13.55 15.19 7.68
C LYS A 134 13.75 16.67 8.07
N PRO A 135 13.07 17.18 9.11
CA PRO A 135 13.31 18.53 9.62
C PRO A 135 14.79 18.72 9.97
N LYS A 136 15.32 19.94 9.74
CA LYS A 136 16.69 20.30 10.13
C LYS A 136 16.82 20.22 11.65
N ASP A 137 17.70 19.36 12.14
CA ASP A 137 18.12 19.38 13.53
C ASP A 137 19.09 20.56 13.73
N LYS A 138 18.63 21.62 14.42
CA LYS A 138 19.41 22.84 14.64
C LYS A 138 20.67 22.59 15.49
N ASN A 139 20.68 21.54 16.31
CA ASN A 139 21.75 21.27 17.28
C ASN A 139 22.85 20.34 16.75
N ARG A 140 22.66 19.67 15.60
CA ARG A 140 23.62 18.66 15.10
C ARG A 140 24.37 19.04 13.84
N GLY A 141 24.17 20.22 13.24
CA GLY A 141 24.93 20.67 12.06
C GLY A 141 24.78 19.80 10.80
N VAL A 142 24.04 18.68 10.87
CA VAL A 142 23.82 17.77 9.75
C VAL A 142 22.80 18.39 8.81
N LYS A 143 23.25 18.79 7.62
CA LYS A 143 22.37 19.20 6.51
C LYS A 143 21.31 18.12 6.30
N GLY A 144 20.02 18.47 6.41
CA GLY A 144 18.89 17.56 6.13
C GLY A 144 18.91 17.11 4.67
N LYS A 145 19.69 16.07 4.36
CA LYS A 145 19.97 15.61 2.99
C LYS A 145 19.19 14.35 2.63
N HIS A 146 18.58 13.68 3.61
CA HIS A 146 17.84 12.44 3.40
C HIS A 146 16.34 12.74 3.28
N SER A 147 15.82 12.61 2.06
CA SER A 147 14.40 12.55 1.80
C SER A 147 13.93 11.10 1.75
N VAL A 148 12.76 10.80 2.31
CA VAL A 148 12.11 9.50 2.18
C VAL A 148 11.08 9.61 1.06
N ASN A 149 11.21 8.76 0.04
CA ASN A 149 10.24 8.65 -1.05
C ASN A 149 9.34 7.44 -0.81
N ILE A 150 8.03 7.63 -0.91
CA ILE A 150 7.03 6.58 -0.72
C ILE A 150 6.08 6.64 -1.90
N SER A 151 6.13 5.61 -2.74
CA SER A 151 5.18 5.44 -3.82
C SER A 151 3.92 4.76 -3.29
N THR A 152 2.73 5.23 -3.65
CA THR A 152 1.46 4.64 -3.23
C THR A 152 0.61 4.27 -4.42
N ILE A 153 -0.13 3.17 -4.33
CA ILE A 153 -1.16 2.75 -5.29
C ILE A 153 -2.45 2.50 -4.50
N ASP A 154 -3.56 2.99 -5.05
CA ASP A 154 -4.91 2.76 -4.54
C ASP A 154 -5.53 1.58 -5.30
N PHE A 155 -5.80 0.51 -4.56
CA PHE A 155 -6.45 -0.70 -5.02
C PHE A 155 -7.91 -0.69 -4.59
N SER A 156 -8.79 -1.09 -5.50
CA SER A 156 -10.19 -1.36 -5.20
C SER A 156 -10.70 -2.50 -6.05
N GLY A 157 -11.62 -3.30 -5.53
CA GLY A 157 -12.12 -4.43 -6.29
C GLY A 157 -12.88 -5.42 -5.44
N ILE A 158 -12.93 -6.66 -5.93
CA ILE A 158 -13.48 -7.81 -5.22
C ILE A 158 -12.33 -8.76 -4.88
N LEU A 159 -12.35 -9.29 -3.65
CA LEU A 159 -11.51 -10.39 -3.22
C LEU A 159 -12.38 -11.55 -2.74
N THR A 160 -11.83 -12.76 -2.83
CA THR A 160 -12.43 -13.97 -2.25
C THR A 160 -11.60 -14.39 -1.05
N VAL A 161 -12.25 -14.66 0.09
CA VAL A 161 -11.58 -15.12 1.30
C VAL A 161 -11.16 -16.57 1.13
N THR A 162 -9.86 -16.87 1.25
CA THR A 162 -9.33 -18.24 1.17
C THR A 162 -9.00 -18.80 2.55
N ASN A 163 -8.52 -17.96 3.46
CA ASN A 163 -8.28 -18.32 4.87
C ASN A 163 -8.73 -17.14 5.78
N PRO A 164 -9.86 -17.28 6.50
CA PRO A 164 -10.41 -16.25 7.36
C PRO A 164 -9.42 -15.74 8.42
N GLU A 165 -8.70 -16.63 9.11
CA GLU A 165 -7.78 -16.25 10.20
C GLU A 165 -6.60 -15.43 9.68
N SER A 166 -5.99 -15.87 8.57
CA SER A 166 -4.90 -15.16 7.91
C SER A 166 -5.34 -13.78 7.43
N LEU A 167 -6.55 -13.66 6.87
CA LEU A 167 -7.08 -12.37 6.42
C LEU A 167 -7.41 -11.45 7.60
N ILE A 168 -8.00 -11.96 8.67
CA ILE A 168 -8.25 -11.18 9.90
C ILE A 168 -6.92 -10.64 10.44
N ASN A 169 -5.89 -11.47 10.55
CA ASN A 169 -4.56 -11.05 10.98
C ASN A 169 -3.96 -9.99 10.04
N ALA A 170 -4.15 -10.14 8.72
CA ALA A 170 -3.70 -9.16 7.74
C ALA A 170 -4.44 -7.82 7.85
N LEU A 171 -5.74 -7.82 8.14
CA LEU A 171 -6.56 -6.63 8.36
C LEU A 171 -6.06 -5.84 9.58
N TYR A 172 -5.72 -6.52 10.68
CA TYR A 172 -5.15 -5.88 11.87
C TYR A 172 -3.73 -5.37 11.66
N LYS A 173 -2.86 -6.21 11.10
CA LYS A 173 -1.44 -5.86 10.94
C LYS A 173 -1.21 -4.88 9.80
N GLY A 174 -2.08 -4.87 8.79
CA GLY A 174 -1.92 -4.09 7.57
C GLY A 174 -1.08 -4.78 6.50
N ILE A 175 -1.42 -4.51 5.24
CA ILE A 175 -0.80 -5.15 4.07
C ILE A 175 0.25 -4.23 3.43
N GLY A 176 1.49 -4.70 3.42
CA GLY A 176 2.61 -3.98 2.80
C GLY A 176 3.35 -3.00 3.73
N PRO A 177 4.37 -2.32 3.21
CA PRO A 177 5.22 -1.39 3.95
C PRO A 177 4.56 -0.01 4.16
N ALA A 178 5.28 0.91 4.79
CA ALA A 178 4.90 2.33 4.95
C ALA A 178 3.59 2.57 5.73
N LYS A 179 3.25 1.70 6.69
CA LYS A 179 2.00 1.76 7.46
C LYS A 179 1.81 3.04 8.28
N SER A 180 2.92 3.64 8.71
CA SER A 180 2.93 4.94 9.40
C SER A 180 2.66 6.12 8.48
N PHE A 181 2.61 5.92 7.16
CA PHE A 181 2.39 6.96 6.16
C PHE A 181 1.02 6.79 5.46
N GLY A 182 0.03 6.25 6.18
CA GLY A 182 -1.33 6.10 5.67
C GLY A 182 -1.54 4.93 4.70
N CYS A 183 -0.62 3.94 4.69
CA CYS A 183 -0.70 2.76 3.84
C CYS A 183 -1.09 1.49 4.63
N GLY A 184 -1.56 0.49 3.90
CA GLY A 184 -1.77 -0.88 4.36
C GLY A 184 -3.12 -1.15 5.02
N LEU A 185 -3.90 -0.12 5.37
CA LEU A 185 -5.24 -0.32 5.93
C LEU A 185 -6.18 -0.71 4.79
N MET A 186 -6.70 -1.94 4.85
CA MET A 186 -7.69 -2.43 3.89
C MET A 186 -9.08 -2.28 4.49
N LEU A 187 -9.94 -1.55 3.79
CA LEU A 187 -11.36 -1.45 4.09
C LEU A 187 -12.09 -2.55 3.34
N ILE A 188 -13.00 -3.26 4.02
CA ILE A 188 -13.79 -4.35 3.44
C ILE A 188 -15.28 -4.17 3.71
N ARG A 189 -16.10 -4.69 2.81
CA ARG A 189 -17.54 -4.87 3.00
C ARG A 189 -18.02 -6.09 2.21
N PRO A 190 -19.13 -6.75 2.60
CA PRO A 190 -19.71 -7.82 1.80
C PRO A 190 -19.97 -7.38 0.35
N ALA A 191 -19.65 -8.25 -0.61
CA ALA A 191 -20.19 -8.14 -1.97
C ALA A 191 -21.69 -8.49 -1.90
N ARG A 192 -22.52 -7.68 -2.57
CA ARG A 192 -23.96 -7.95 -2.67
C ARG A 192 -24.22 -9.08 -3.65
#